data_AF-A0A948SIC8-F1
#
_entry.id   AF-A0A948SIC8-F1
#
_cell.length_a   1.000
_cell.length_b   1.000
_cell.length_c   1.000
_cell.angle_alpha   90.00
_cell.angle_beta   90.00
_cell.angle_gamma   90.00
#
_symmetry.space_group_name_H-M   'P 1'
#
loop_
_entity.id
_entity.type
_entity.pdbx_description
1 polymer ?
#
loop_
_entity_poly.entity_id
_entity_poly.type
_entity_poly.pdbx_seq_one_letter_code
_entity_poly.pdbx_strand_id
1 'polypeptide(L)'
;MKLLVCGGAGFIGSNFVRQRVEEHGDEVTVLDKLTYAGRRENLEGVPHAFVHGAIEDPAAVAEAIEGAEAVVNFAAETHVDRSIAEPDAFVKTHALGTFVLLEGARERGLRYLQVSTDEVYGSIE
;
A
#
# COMPACT_ATOMS: atom_id res chain seq x y z
N MET A 1 -6.10 16.51 2.13
CA MET A 1 -6.09 15.74 0.87
C MET A 1 -6.80 14.42 1.09
N LYS A 2 -7.30 13.79 0.04
CA LYS A 2 -7.84 12.42 0.07
C LYS A 2 -6.79 11.45 -0.47
N LEU A 3 -6.25 10.60 0.40
CA LEU A 3 -5.15 9.69 0.06
C LEU A 3 -5.64 8.25 0.05
N LEU A 4 -5.29 7.50 -1.00
CA LEU A 4 -5.26 6.05 -0.95
C LEU A 4 -3.87 5.61 -0.45
N VAL A 5 -3.84 4.90 0.68
CA VAL A 5 -2.61 4.31 1.24
C VAL A 5 -2.70 2.79 1.17
N CYS A 6 -1.94 2.19 0.26
CA CYS A 6 -1.87 0.74 0.13
C CYS A 6 -0.84 0.16 1.11
N GLY A 7 -1.16 -0.93 1.82
CA GLY A 7 -0.28 -1.51 2.85
C GLY A 7 -0.28 -0.71 4.16
N GLY A 8 -1.32 0.10 4.38
CA GLY A 8 -1.42 1.01 5.53
C GLY A 8 -1.63 0.32 6.88
N ALA A 9 -1.89 -1.00 6.92
CA ALA A 9 -1.94 -1.76 8.17
C ALA A 9 -0.59 -2.41 8.51
N GLY A 10 0.41 -2.29 7.64
CA GLY A 10 1.79 -2.71 7.91
C GLY A 10 2.58 -1.72 8.78
N PHE A 11 3.87 -2.00 9.00
CA PHE A 11 4.71 -1.20 9.89
C PHE A 11 4.89 0.25 9.43
N ILE A 12 5.57 0.49 8.29
CA ILE A 12 5.85 1.85 7.79
C ILE A 12 4.56 2.55 7.34
N GLY A 13 3.68 1.81 6.64
CA GLY A 13 2.42 2.34 6.13
C GLY A 13 1.52 2.89 7.23
N SER A 14 1.36 2.18 8.36
CA SER A 14 0.51 2.66 9.45
C SER A 14 1.05 3.92 10.13
N ASN A 15 2.37 4.04 10.27
CA ASN A 15 2.99 5.26 10.78
C ASN A 15 2.75 6.45 9.84
N PHE A 16 2.84 6.23 8.52
CA PHE A 16 2.50 7.25 7.53
C PHE A 16 1.03 7.67 7.63
N VAL A 17 0.10 6.72 7.73
CA VAL A 17 -1.33 7.01 7.90
C VAL A 17 -1.58 7.86 9.14
N ARG A 18 -1.03 7.46 10.31
CA ARG A 18 -1.11 8.21 11.56
C ARG A 18 -0.66 9.65 11.39
N GLN A 19 0.54 9.83 10.84
CA GLN A 19 1.12 11.16 10.62
C GLN A 19 0.23 12.03 9.70
N ARG A 20 -0.25 11.48 8.57
CA ARG A 20 -1.10 12.23 7.63
C ARG A 20 -2.43 12.66 8.24
N VAL A 21 -3.05 11.79 9.04
CA VAL A 21 -4.33 12.10 9.68
C VAL A 21 -4.15 13.08 10.84
N GLU A 22 -3.20 12.82 11.74
CA GLU A 22 -3.04 13.59 12.99
C GLU A 22 -2.37 14.96 12.77
N GLU A 23 -1.35 15.04 11.91
CA GLU A 23 -0.57 16.27 11.73
C GLU A 23 -1.06 17.13 10.56
N HIS A 24 -1.70 16.52 9.56
CA HIS A 24 -2.11 17.20 8.34
C HIS A 24 -3.61 17.24 8.10
N GLY A 25 -4.41 16.49 8.87
CA GLY A 25 -5.86 16.44 8.71
C GLY A 25 -6.30 15.84 7.37
N ASP A 26 -5.49 14.96 6.78
CA ASP A 26 -5.88 14.27 5.54
C ASP A 26 -6.96 13.21 5.79
N GLU A 27 -7.81 13.01 4.79
CA GLU A 27 -8.73 11.88 4.72
C GLU A 27 -7.99 10.70 4.08
N VAL A 28 -7.90 9.58 4.79
CA VAL A 28 -7.16 8.40 4.32
C VAL A 28 -8.08 7.20 4.13
N THR A 29 -7.99 6.59 2.94
CA THR A 29 -8.49 5.24 2.66
C THR A 29 -7.32 4.28 2.67
N VAL A 30 -7.36 3.27 3.53
CA VAL A 30 -6.35 2.20 3.58
C VAL A 30 -6.84 1.01 2.78
N LEU A 31 -6.02 0.56 1.81
CA LEU A 31 -6.20 -0.74 1.13
C LEU A 31 -5.15 -1.70 1.67
N ASP A 32 -5.57 -2.75 2.36
CA ASP A 32 -4.65 -3.73 2.93
C ASP A 32 -5.23 -5.14 2.90
N LYS A 33 -4.39 -6.11 2.54
CA LYS A 33 -4.77 -7.53 2.42
C LYS A 33 -4.83 -8.23 3.79
N LEU A 34 -4.29 -7.60 4.83
CA LEU A 34 -4.10 -8.17 6.17
C LEU A 34 -3.41 -9.54 6.09
N THR A 35 -2.26 -9.57 5.41
CA THR A 35 -1.38 -10.74 5.40
C THR A 35 -0.82 -10.99 6.81
N TYR A 36 0.14 -11.91 6.93
CA TYR A 36 0.83 -12.13 8.21
C TYR A 36 1.47 -10.86 8.80
N ALA A 37 1.75 -9.83 7.98
CA ALA A 37 2.38 -8.57 8.40
C ALA A 37 1.39 -7.44 8.70
N GLY A 38 0.14 -7.51 8.23
CA GLY A 38 -0.87 -6.47 8.43
C GLY A 38 -1.61 -6.64 9.76
N ARG A 39 -1.83 -5.55 10.50
CA ARG A 39 -2.53 -5.54 11.79
C ARG A 39 -3.45 -4.33 11.86
N ARG A 40 -4.75 -4.55 12.13
CA ARG A 40 -5.72 -3.43 12.27
C ARG A 40 -5.41 -2.57 13.50
N GLU A 41 -4.84 -3.19 14.52
CA GLU A 41 -4.37 -2.58 15.75
C GLU A 41 -3.34 -1.47 15.48
N ASN A 42 -2.57 -1.59 14.39
CA ASN A 42 -1.63 -0.54 13.99
C ASN A 42 -2.31 0.78 13.61
N LEU A 43 -3.63 0.79 13.39
CA LEU A 43 -4.43 1.99 13.09
C LEU A 43 -5.47 2.31 14.17
N GLU A 44 -5.40 1.67 15.34
CA GLU A 44 -6.28 1.96 16.45
C GLU A 44 -6.18 3.44 16.86
N GLY A 45 -7.34 4.09 17.03
CA GLY A 45 -7.47 5.51 17.37
C GLY A 45 -7.34 6.48 16.20
N VAL A 46 -7.07 6.01 14.98
CA VAL A 46 -6.86 6.87 13.79
C VAL A 46 -8.11 6.86 12.91
N PRO A 47 -8.75 8.01 12.62
CA PRO A 47 -9.82 8.06 11.63
C PRO A 47 -9.34 7.68 10.23
N HIS A 48 -9.91 6.63 9.64
CA HIS A 48 -9.64 6.19 8.28
C HIS A 48 -10.80 5.38 7.70
N ALA A 49 -10.93 5.36 6.38
CA ALA A 49 -11.69 4.32 5.68
C ALA A 49 -10.78 3.10 5.45
N PHE A 50 -11.36 1.89 5.40
CA PHE A 50 -10.60 0.67 5.24
C PHE A 50 -11.25 -0.26 4.22
N VAL A 51 -10.51 -0.60 3.17
CA VAL A 51 -10.86 -1.64 2.19
C VAL A 51 -9.97 -2.84 2.46
N HIS A 52 -10.58 -3.95 2.86
CA HIS A 52 -9.86 -5.22 3.02
C HIS A 52 -9.76 -5.90 1.66
N GLY A 53 -8.60 -5.82 1.03
CA GLY A 53 -8.39 -6.33 -0.31
C GLY A 53 -6.93 -6.35 -0.71
N ALA A 54 -6.65 -7.02 -1.82
CA ALA A 54 -5.32 -7.15 -2.37
C ALA A 54 -5.07 -6.10 -3.45
N ILE A 55 -3.83 -5.63 -3.59
CA ILE A 55 -3.50 -4.63 -4.62
C ILE A 55 -3.47 -5.23 -6.03
N GLU A 56 -3.32 -6.55 -6.14
CA GLU A 56 -3.45 -7.30 -7.39
C GLU A 56 -4.90 -7.58 -7.79
N ASP A 57 -5.89 -7.20 -6.97
CA ASP A 57 -7.32 -7.31 -7.28
C ASP A 57 -7.86 -5.99 -7.84
N PRO A 58 -8.19 -5.91 -9.14
CA PRO A 58 -8.70 -4.70 -9.75
C PRO A 58 -10.01 -4.18 -9.12
N ALA A 59 -10.85 -5.07 -8.59
CA ALA A 59 -12.11 -4.66 -7.98
C ALA A 59 -11.86 -3.95 -6.63
N ALA A 60 -10.97 -4.51 -5.80
CA ALA A 60 -10.57 -3.89 -4.55
C ALA A 60 -9.87 -2.54 -4.78
N VAL A 61 -9.02 -2.45 -5.80
CA VAL A 61 -8.37 -1.19 -6.18
C VAL A 61 -9.40 -0.17 -6.66
N ALA A 62 -10.37 -0.57 -7.50
CA ALA A 62 -11.42 0.32 -7.99
C ALA A 62 -12.29 0.87 -6.86
N GLU A 63 -12.61 0.04 -5.86
CA GLU A 63 -13.32 0.48 -4.65
C GLU A 63 -12.48 1.46 -3.82
N ALA A 64 -11.22 1.11 -3.54
CA ALA A 64 -10.38 1.87 -2.62
C ALA A 64 -9.90 3.23 -3.18
N ILE A 65 -9.76 3.32 -4.51
CA ILE A 65 -9.25 4.54 -5.18
C ILE A 65 -10.34 5.59 -5.40
N GLU A 66 -11.61 5.26 -5.13
CA GLU A 66 -12.73 6.15 -5.37
C GLU A 66 -12.61 7.45 -4.55
N GLY A 67 -12.62 8.59 -5.24
CA GLY A 67 -12.47 9.92 -4.61
C GLY A 67 -11.07 10.26 -4.11
N ALA A 68 -10.05 9.42 -4.35
CA ALA A 68 -8.67 9.71 -3.99
C ALA A 68 -8.06 10.81 -4.89
N GLU A 69 -7.20 11.64 -4.31
CA GLU A 69 -6.42 12.68 -5.01
C GLU A 69 -4.98 12.23 -5.27
N ALA A 70 -4.48 11.27 -4.49
CA ALA A 70 -3.16 10.66 -4.68
C ALA A 70 -3.10 9.24 -4.09
N VAL A 71 -2.18 8.44 -4.60
CA VAL A 71 -1.90 7.07 -4.15
C VAL A 71 -0.49 6.98 -3.58
N VAL A 72 -0.36 6.37 -2.40
CA VAL A 72 0.93 6.03 -1.78
C VAL A 72 0.98 4.53 -1.55
N ASN A 73 1.91 3.84 -2.21
CA ASN A 73 1.99 2.39 -2.18
C ASN A 73 3.11 1.89 -1.26
N PHE A 74 2.75 1.33 -0.11
CA PHE A 74 3.62 0.56 0.78
C PHE A 74 3.34 -0.95 0.72
N ALA A 75 2.31 -1.40 0.00
CA ALA A 75 1.90 -2.80 -0.01
C ALA A 75 2.95 -3.67 -0.70
N ALA A 76 3.56 -4.57 0.06
CA ALA A 76 4.60 -5.47 -0.40
C ALA A 76 4.69 -6.70 0.51
N GLU A 77 5.12 -7.83 -0.04
CA GLU A 77 5.82 -8.86 0.74
C GLU A 77 7.23 -8.37 1.06
N THR A 78 7.63 -8.29 2.33
CA THR A 78 8.85 -7.53 2.71
C THR A 78 9.98 -8.38 3.30
N HIS A 79 9.77 -9.68 3.49
CA HIS A 79 10.74 -10.52 4.19
C HIS A 79 11.59 -11.32 3.21
N VAL A 80 12.89 -11.02 3.11
CA VAL A 80 13.80 -11.64 2.14
C VAL A 80 13.78 -13.18 2.21
N ASP A 81 13.80 -13.78 3.41
CA ASP A 81 13.76 -15.26 3.53
C ASP A 81 12.48 -15.86 2.94
N ARG A 82 11.35 -15.15 3.03
CA ARG A 82 10.09 -15.60 2.43
C ARG A 82 10.15 -15.51 0.91
N SER A 83 10.91 -14.57 0.35
CA SER A 83 11.08 -14.47 -1.10
C SER A 83 11.80 -15.68 -1.69
N ILE A 84 12.69 -16.31 -0.93
CA ILE A 84 13.42 -17.51 -1.34
C ILE A 84 12.49 -18.73 -1.31
N ALA A 85 11.61 -18.80 -0.31
CA ALA A 85 10.69 -19.92 -0.13
C ALA A 85 9.43 -19.83 -1.02
N GLU A 86 8.87 -18.63 -1.18
CA GLU A 86 7.58 -18.35 -1.83
C GLU A 86 7.69 -17.15 -2.80
N PRO A 87 8.52 -17.24 -3.87
CA PRO A 87 8.78 -16.13 -4.77
C PRO A 87 7.55 -15.66 -5.57
N ASP A 88 6.56 -16.54 -5.78
CA ASP A 88 5.35 -16.20 -6.54
C ASP A 88 4.48 -15.17 -5.83
N ALA A 89 4.46 -15.16 -4.50
CA ALA A 89 3.78 -14.14 -3.70
C ALA A 89 4.39 -12.75 -3.91
N PHE A 90 5.73 -12.69 -4.05
CA PHE A 90 6.46 -11.44 -4.32
C PHE A 90 6.14 -10.92 -5.72
N VAL A 91 6.16 -11.77 -6.74
CA VAL A 91 5.81 -11.35 -8.11
C VAL A 91 4.36 -10.85 -8.19
N LYS A 92 3.41 -11.57 -7.57
CA LYS A 92 2.00 -11.18 -7.56
C LYS A 92 1.79 -9.82 -6.88
N THR A 93 2.31 -9.64 -5.67
CA THR A 93 2.10 -8.38 -4.94
C THR A 93 2.91 -7.24 -5.54
N HIS A 94 4.20 -7.45 -5.81
CA HIS A 94 5.11 -6.37 -6.20
C HIS A 94 4.98 -5.94 -7.65
N ALA A 95 4.85 -6.88 -8.58
CA ALA A 95 4.80 -6.55 -10.00
C ALA A 95 3.35 -6.36 -10.47
N LEU A 96 2.52 -7.40 -10.31
CA LEU A 96 1.12 -7.34 -10.75
C LEU A 96 0.32 -6.33 -9.92
N GLY A 97 0.45 -6.34 -8.59
CA GLY A 97 -0.24 -5.38 -7.73
C GLY A 97 0.13 -3.93 -8.02
N THR A 98 1.42 -3.64 -8.18
CA THR A 98 1.87 -2.30 -8.59
C THR A 98 1.31 -1.90 -9.96
N PHE A 99 1.29 -2.82 -10.93
CA PHE A 99 0.70 -2.56 -12.24
C PHE A 99 -0.79 -2.19 -12.15
N VAL A 100 -1.58 -2.94 -11.38
CA VAL A 100 -3.02 -2.67 -11.19
C VAL A 100 -3.23 -1.29 -10.55
N LEU A 101 -2.44 -0.94 -9.54
CA LEU A 101 -2.50 0.37 -8.90
C LEU A 101 -2.11 1.52 -9.86
N LEU A 102 -1.06 1.32 -10.67
CA LEU A 102 -0.63 2.29 -11.66
C LEU A 102 -1.71 2.53 -12.73
N GLU A 103 -2.38 1.48 -13.20
CA GLU A 103 -3.50 1.62 -14.14
C GLU A 103 -4.66 2.39 -13.50
N GLY A 104 -5.03 2.06 -12.26
CA GLY A 104 -6.07 2.80 -11.53
C GLY A 104 -5.75 4.29 -11.35
N ALA A 105 -4.48 4.61 -11.06
CA ALA A 105 -4.01 5.99 -10.95
C ALA A 105 -3.95 6.71 -12.31
N ARG A 106 -3.51 6.01 -13.37
CA ARG A 106 -3.44 6.54 -14.75
C ARG A 106 -4.81 6.93 -15.28
N GLU A 107 -5.82 6.08 -15.09
CA GLU A 107 -7.19 6.32 -15.54
C GLU A 107 -7.80 7.59 -14.93
N ARG A 108 -7.38 7.95 -13.71
CA ARG A 108 -7.90 9.08 -12.93
C ARG A 108 -6.96 10.30 -12.93
N GLY A 109 -5.79 10.19 -13.56
CA GLY A 109 -4.78 11.26 -13.58
C GLY A 109 -4.20 11.58 -12.19
N LEU A 110 -4.10 10.58 -11.30
CA LEU A 110 -3.68 10.78 -9.92
C LEU A 110 -2.16 10.82 -9.78
N ARG A 111 -1.68 11.57 -8.78
CA ARG A 111 -0.29 11.48 -8.35
C ARG A 111 -0.04 10.11 -7.69
N TYR A 112 1.05 9.47 -8.06
CA TYR A 112 1.46 8.17 -7.53
C TYR A 112 2.83 8.24 -6.87
N LEU A 113 2.96 7.70 -5.66
CA LEU A 113 4.23 7.52 -4.95
C LEU A 113 4.46 6.03 -4.68
N GLN A 114 5.47 5.46 -5.34
CA GLN A 114 5.96 4.11 -5.06
C GLN A 114 7.00 4.15 -3.94
N VAL A 115 6.73 3.46 -2.83
CA VAL A 115 7.76 3.20 -1.82
C VAL A 115 8.51 1.95 -2.24
N SER A 116 9.84 2.03 -2.25
CA SER A 116 10.74 0.95 -2.65
C SER A 116 11.87 0.83 -1.63
N THR A 117 12.93 0.13 -1.99
CA THR A 117 14.04 -0.21 -1.10
C THR A 117 15.38 0.05 -1.79
N ASP A 118 16.44 0.25 -1.01
CA ASP A 118 17.82 0.34 -1.51
C ASP A 118 18.34 -1.03 -2.00
N GLU A 119 17.74 -2.15 -1.57
CA GLU A 119 18.10 -3.50 -2.01
C GLU A 119 18.04 -3.69 -3.54
N VAL A 120 17.33 -2.82 -4.26
CA VAL A 120 17.32 -2.82 -5.74
C VAL A 120 18.71 -2.59 -6.36
N TYR A 121 19.64 -2.00 -5.60
CA TYR A 121 21.02 -1.77 -6.04
C TYR A 121 21.94 -2.98 -5.82
N GLY A 122 21.46 -4.01 -5.12
CA GLY A 122 22.26 -5.18 -4.79
C GLY A 122 23.25 -4.90 -3.65
N SER A 123 24.52 -5.22 -3.87
CA SER A 123 25.58 -5.07 -2.86
C SER A 123 26.40 -3.80 -3.11
N ILE A 124 26.96 -3.24 -2.04
CA ILE A 124 27.91 -2.11 -2.07
C ILE A 124 29.37 -2.56 -2.26
N GLU A 125 29.59 -3.80 -2.72
CA GLU A 125 30.91 -4.30 -3.10
C GLU A 125 31.43 -3.68 -4.40
#